data_AF-A0A090V8C2-F1
#
_entry.id   AF-A0A090V8C2-F1
#
_cell.length_a   1.000
_cell.length_b   1.000
_cell.length_c   1.000
_cell.angle_alpha   90.00
_cell.angle_beta   90.00
_cell.angle_gamma   90.00
#
_symmetry.space_group_name_H-M   'P 1'
#
loop_
_entity.id
_entity.type
_entity.pdbx_description
1 polymer ?
#
loop_
_entity_poly.entity_id
_entity_poly.type
_entity_poly.pdbx_seq_one_letter_code
_entity_poly.pdbx_strand_id
1 'polypeptide(L)' 'MAGLTKEQRAQREAERLAAAGGGQNNPEQEQEQEQALVIMRTEFPAFPGAPDEADVHPDEVENWKAAGWIVKE' A
#
# COMPACT_ATOMS: atom_id res chain seq x y z
N MET A 1 -30.36 15.26 -29.86
CA MET A 1 -30.38 14.83 -28.44
C MET A 1 -30.51 13.31 -28.40
N ALA A 2 -29.42 12.58 -28.57
CA ALA A 2 -29.45 11.11 -28.55
C ALA A 2 -28.97 10.63 -27.18
N GLY A 3 -29.91 10.20 -26.33
CA GLY A 3 -29.59 9.50 -25.10
C GLY A 3 -28.85 8.21 -25.44
N LEU A 4 -27.74 7.97 -24.73
CA LEU A 4 -26.95 6.74 -24.84
C LEU A 4 -27.88 5.52 -24.74
N THR A 5 -27.87 4.65 -25.75
CA THR A 5 -28.66 3.42 -25.79
C THR A 5 -28.30 2.52 -24.60
N LYS A 6 -29.24 1.66 -24.16
CA LYS A 6 -29.05 0.75 -23.01
C LYS A 6 -27.74 -0.06 -23.12
N GLU A 7 -27.36 -0.41 -24.34
CA GLU A 7 -26.15 -1.17 -24.66
C GLU A 7 -24.86 -0.38 -24.45
N GLN A 8 -24.85 0.93 -24.75
CA GLN A 8 -23.70 1.79 -24.49
C GLN A 8 -23.47 2.02 -22.99
N ARG A 9 -24.54 2.01 -22.18
CA ARG A 9 -24.40 2.07 -20.72
C ARG A 9 -23.83 0.75 -20.18
N ALA A 10 -24.27 -0.40 -20.70
CA ALA A 10 -23.72 -1.71 -20.33
C ALA A 10 -22.24 -1.86 -20.74
N GLN A 11 -21.86 -1.40 -21.93
CA GLN A 11 -20.45 -1.37 -22.35
C GLN A 11 -19.62 -0.48 -21.45
N ARG A 12 -20.09 0.74 -21.14
CA ARG A 12 -19.37 1.64 -20.22
C ARG A 12 -19.28 1.08 -18.80
N GLU A 13 -20.28 0.33 -18.35
CA GLU A 13 -20.26 -0.29 -17.02
C GLU A 13 -19.31 -1.49 -16.96
N ALA A 14 -19.31 -2.34 -17.98
CA ALA A 14 -18.36 -3.43 -18.13
C ALA A 14 -16.92 -2.93 -18.29
N GLU A 15 -16.72 -1.86 -19.05
CA GLU A 15 -15.41 -1.22 -19.22
C GLU A 15 -14.98 -0.49 -17.95
N ARG A 16 -15.90 0.13 -17.19
CA ARG A 16 -15.60 0.71 -15.86
C ARG A 16 -15.28 -0.36 -14.82
N LEU A 17 -15.95 -1.51 -14.87
CA LEU A 17 -15.64 -2.67 -14.03
C LEU A 17 -14.31 -3.32 -14.43
N ALA A 18 -13.98 -3.38 -15.72
CA ALA A 18 -12.70 -3.88 -16.20
C ALA A 18 -11.54 -2.89 -15.96
N ALA A 19 -11.76 -1.58 -16.03
CA ALA A 19 -10.75 -0.58 -15.66
C ALA A 19 -10.59 -0.45 -14.14
N ALA A 20 -11.67 -0.65 -13.36
CA ALA A 20 -11.58 -0.78 -11.91
C ALA A 20 -10.89 -2.10 -11.49
N GLY A 21 -11.11 -3.19 -12.24
CA GLY A 21 -10.51 -4.51 -12.01
C GLY A 21 -9.10 -4.68 -12.59
N GLY A 22 -8.71 -3.87 -13.58
CA GLY A 22 -7.38 -3.89 -14.20
C GLY A 22 -6.37 -2.92 -13.58
N GLY A 23 -6.80 -2.16 -12.56
CA GLY A 23 -6.00 -1.14 -11.90
C GLY A 23 -5.44 -1.52 -10.53
N GLN A 24 -6.14 -2.33 -9.73
CA GLN A 24 -5.79 -2.57 -8.32
C GLN A 24 -6.74 -3.62 -7.70
N ASN A 25 -6.67 -4.86 -8.16
CA ASN A 25 -7.22 -5.98 -7.38
C ASN A 25 -6.34 -7.19 -7.57
N ASN A 26 -5.13 -7.10 -7.02
CA ASN A 26 -4.40 -8.30 -6.62
C ASN A 26 -5.03 -8.71 -5.27
N PRO A 27 -5.81 -9.80 -5.19
CA PRO A 27 -6.42 -10.23 -3.93
C PRO A 27 -5.37 -10.66 -2.88
N GLU A 28 -4.10 -10.77 -3.27
CA GLU A 28 -2.98 -11.06 -2.36
C GLU A 28 -2.59 -9.86 -1.48
N GLN A 29 -2.92 -8.60 -1.84
CA GLN A 29 -2.56 -7.45 -0.99
C GLN A 29 -3.52 -7.19 0.17
N GLU A 30 -4.70 -7.81 0.19
CA GLU A 30 -5.67 -7.67 1.29
C GLU A 30 -5.48 -8.75 2.37
N GLN A 31 -4.73 -9.83 2.09
CA GLN A 31 -4.39 -10.87 3.09
C GLN A 31 -3.10 -10.57 3.87
N GLU A 32 -2.41 -9.50 3.49
CA GLU A 32 -1.14 -9.08 4.07
C GLU A 32 -1.31 -8.14 5.29
N GLN A 33 -2.54 -7.83 5.69
CA GLN A 33 -2.84 -6.89 6.79
C GLN A 33 -2.74 -7.51 8.21
N GLU A 34 -2.42 -8.79 8.33
CA GLU A 34 -2.04 -9.43 9.61
C GLU A 34 -0.54 -9.75 9.69
N GLN A 35 0.27 -9.22 8.77
CA GLN A 35 1.72 -9.35 8.86
C GLN A 35 2.22 -8.66 10.10
N ALA A 36 2.91 -9.41 10.96
CA ALA A 36 3.55 -8.90 12.15
C ALA A 36 4.45 -7.72 11.77
N LEU A 37 4.00 -6.51 12.09
CA LEU A 37 4.78 -5.29 11.90
C LEU A 37 6.03 -5.40 12.78
N VAL A 38 7.17 -5.09 12.18
CA VAL A 38 8.46 -5.10 12.86
C VAL A 38 8.70 -3.70 13.40
N ILE A 39 8.76 -3.55 14.71
CA ILE A 39 9.16 -2.28 15.32
C ILE A 39 10.62 -2.03 14.96
N MET A 40 10.87 -0.95 14.25
CA MET A 40 12.21 -0.46 13.99
C MET A 40 12.48 0.82 14.75
N ARG A 41 13.73 1.02 15.15
CA ARG A 41 14.21 2.19 15.86
C ARG A 41 15.39 2.83 15.14
N THR A 42 15.57 4.14 15.21
CA THR A 42 16.79 4.82 14.74
C THR A 42 17.44 5.61 15.86
N GLU A 43 18.77 5.51 15.98
CA GLU A 43 19.55 6.36 16.89
C GLU A 43 19.90 7.73 16.26
N PHE A 44 19.62 7.89 14.96
CA PHE A 44 19.85 9.11 14.19
C PHE A 44 18.51 9.64 13.63
N PRO A 45 17.66 10.24 14.47
CA PRO A 45 16.41 10.82 14.01
C PRO A 45 16.69 11.92 12.97
N ALA A 46 15.90 11.95 11.90
CA ALA A 46 16.08 12.88 10.78
C ALA A 46 15.97 14.36 11.21
N PHE A 47 15.27 14.65 12.30
CA PHE A 47 15.13 15.98 12.89
C PHE A 47 14.96 15.89 14.41
N PRO A 48 15.33 16.94 15.18
CA PRO A 48 15.14 16.96 16.63
C PRO A 48 13.65 16.85 16.99
N GLY A 49 13.32 15.83 17.78
CA GLY A 49 11.94 15.51 18.17
C GLY A 49 11.18 14.60 17.20
N ALA A 50 11.84 14.07 16.16
CA ALA A 50 11.25 13.01 15.34
C ALA A 50 11.03 11.74 16.18
N PRO A 51 10.01 10.93 15.84
CA PRO A 51 9.88 9.60 16.43
C PRO A 51 11.11 8.77 16.06
N ASP A 52 11.78 8.23 17.08
CA ASP A 52 12.86 7.28 16.89
C ASP A 52 12.36 5.86 16.66
N GLU A 53 11.05 5.60 16.73
CA GLU A 53 10.44 4.28 16.54
C GLU A 53 9.36 4.31 15.45
N ALA A 54 9.28 3.24 14.65
CA ALA A 54 8.29 3.07 13.58
C ALA A 54 7.89 1.60 13.43
N ASP A 55 6.60 1.34 13.21
CA ASP A 55 6.09 0.04 12.77
C ASP A 55 6.37 -0.15 11.27
N VAL A 56 7.27 -1.06 10.93
CA VAL A 56 7.76 -1.28 9.57
C VAL A 56 7.34 -2.66 9.07
N HIS A 57 6.99 -2.73 7.79
CA HIS A 57 6.69 -4.00 7.14
C HIS A 57 7.92 -4.91 7.06
N PRO A 58 7.83 -6.23 7.30
CA PRO A 58 8.98 -7.14 7.18
C PRO A 58 9.72 -7.05 5.83
N ASP A 59 9.01 -6.88 4.71
CA ASP A 59 9.63 -6.65 3.38
C ASP A 59 10.40 -5.34 3.27
N GLU A 60 10.04 -4.33 4.07
CA GLU A 60 10.69 -3.03 4.07
C GLU A 60 11.83 -2.93 5.09
N VAL A 61 11.93 -3.85 6.05
CA VAL A 61 12.96 -3.84 7.11
C VAL A 61 14.38 -3.68 6.54
N GLU A 62 14.71 -4.32 5.43
CA GLU A 62 16.04 -4.17 4.81
C GLU A 62 16.31 -2.76 4.28
N ASN A 63 15.30 -2.12 3.67
CA ASN A 63 15.41 -0.73 3.22
C ASN A 63 15.59 0.23 4.40
N TRP A 64 14.88 -0.02 5.50
CA TRP A 64 15.01 0.78 6.72
C TRP A 64 16.37 0.56 7.40
N LYS A 65 16.90 -0.68 7.41
CA LYS A 65 18.28 -0.97 7.84
C LYS A 65 19.32 -0.21 7.02
N ALA A 66 19.12 -0.11 5.71
CA ALA A 66 20.00 0.69 4.84
C ALA A 66 19.93 2.20 5.16
N ALA A 67 18.78 2.68 5.64
CA ALA A 67 18.61 4.04 6.16
C ALA A 67 19.13 4.23 7.60
N GLY A 68 19.79 3.23 8.20
CA GLY A 68 20.36 3.30 9.54
C GLY A 68 19.39 2.96 10.68
N TRP A 69 18.23 2.37 10.36
CA TRP A 69 17.30 1.89 11.36
C TRP A 69 17.67 0.48 11.81
N ILE A 70 17.35 0.13 13.05
CA ILE A 70 17.60 -1.17 13.66
C ILE A 70 16.29 -1.82 14.09
N VAL A 71 16.18 -3.14 13.97
CA VAL A 71 14.99 -3.86 14.46
C VAL A 71 15.04 -3.87 15.99
N LYS A 72 13.92 -3.52 16.61
CA LYS A 72 13.72 -3.59 18.06
C LYS A 72 13.19 -5.00 18.38
N GLU A 73 14.03 -5.83 18.98
CA GLU A 73 13.68 -7.17 19.49
C GLU A 73 12.84 -7.08 20.78
#